data_AF-A0A382YNK2-F1
#
_entry.id   AF-A0A382YNK2-F1
#
_cell.length_a   1.000
_cell.length_b   1.000
_cell.length_c   1.000
_cell.angle_alpha   90.00
_cell.angle_beta   90.00
_cell.angle_gamma   90.00
#
_symmetry.space_group_name_H-M   'P 1'
#
loop_
_entity.id
_entity.type
_entity.pdbx_description
1 polymer ?
#
loop_
_entity_poly.entity_id
_entity_poly.type
_entity_poly.pdbx_seq_one_letter_code
_entity_poly.pdbx_strand_id
1 'polypeptide(L)' 'MPIRKLKPRSPGVRFQTISGFDEITKSTPEKSLLVSLSRKGGRNN' A
#
# COMPACT_ATOMS: atom_id res chain seq x y z
N MET A 1 4.42 7.36 10.91
CA MET A 1 4.88 6.44 9.84
C MET A 1 6.38 6.59 9.56
N PRO A 2 7.26 5.80 10.21
CA PRO A 2 8.67 5.76 9.83
C PRO A 2 8.86 5.14 8.44
N ILE A 3 9.93 5.52 7.75
CA ILE A 3 10.27 5.00 6.41
C ILE A 3 11.24 3.82 6.57
N ARG A 4 10.86 2.65 6.06
CA ARG A 4 11.70 1.46 6.05
C ARG A 4 12.45 1.35 4.72
N LYS A 5 13.77 1.53 4.78
CA LYS A 5 14.69 1.25 3.66
C LYS A 5 14.95 -0.26 3.57
N LEU A 6 14.78 -0.84 2.39
CA LEU A 6 15.05 -2.26 2.17
C LEU A 6 16.55 -2.51 1.97
N LYS A 7 17.02 -3.70 2.39
CA LYS A 7 18.37 -4.15 2.05
C LYS A 7 18.46 -4.37 0.52
N PRO A 8 19.50 -3.87 -0.16
CA PRO A 8 19.61 -3.93 -1.63
C PRO A 8 20.01 -5.34 -2.10
N ARG A 9 19.09 -6.31 -1.99
CA ARG A 9 19.29 -7.71 -2.41
C ARG A 9 19.05 -7.92 -3.92
N SER A 10 18.39 -6.98 -4.59
CA SER A 10 18.22 -6.95 -6.04
C SER A 10 18.23 -5.51 -6.56
N PRO A 11 18.47 -5.27 -7.87
CA PRO A 11 18.47 -3.92 -8.44
C PRO A 11 17.16 -3.16 -8.23
N GLY A 12 16.02 -3.85 -8.34
CA GLY A 12 14.69 -3.24 -8.21
C GLY A 12 14.37 -2.75 -6.80
N VAL A 13 14.94 -3.36 -5.76
CA VAL A 13 14.71 -2.96 -4.36
C VAL A 13 15.76 -1.99 -3.82
N ARG A 14 16.80 -1.66 -4.61
CA ARG A 14 17.97 -0.87 -4.15
C ARG A 14 17.60 0.51 -3.63
N PHE A 15 16.70 1.19 -4.34
CA PHE A 15 16.23 2.54 -4.01
C PHE A 15 14.81 2.53 -3.42
N GLN A 16 14.23 1.35 -3.21
CA GLN A 16 12.87 1.22 -2.74
C GLN A 16 12.77 1.54 -1.25
N THR A 17 11.80 2.39 -0.93
CA THR A 17 11.37 2.70 0.44
C THR A 17 9.93 2.27 0.63
N ILE A 18 9.59 1.78 1.81
CA ILE A 18 8.24 1.36 2.17
C ILE A 18 7.87 2.06 3.49
N SER A 19 6.60 2.38 3.68
CA SER A 19 6.08 2.84 4.97
C SER A 19 6.22 1.74 6.04
N GLY A 20 6.52 2.12 7.28
CA GLY A 20 6.70 1.18 8.40
C GLY A 20 5.42 0.53 8.91
N PHE A 21 4.26 1.19 8.73
CA PHE A 21 2.95 0.73 9.16
C PHE A 21 2.81 0.41 10.67
N ASP A 22 3.72 0.90 11.53
CA ASP A 22 3.74 0.58 12.97
C ASP A 22 2.49 1.05 13.73
N GLU A 23 1.79 2.07 13.21
CA GLU A 23 0.56 2.61 13.79
C GLU A 23 -0.71 1.83 13.33
N ILE A 24 -0.60 0.95 12.35
CA ILE A 24 -1.73 0.16 11.83
C ILE A 24 -2.02 -0.99 12.79
N THR A 25 -3.12 -0.89 13.53
CA THR A 25 -3.51 -1.87 14.56
C THR A 25 -4.38 -3.02 14.03
N LYS A 26 -5.02 -2.84 12.86
CA LYS A 26 -5.87 -3.84 12.21
C LYS A 26 -5.59 -3.90 10.73
N SER A 27 -5.53 -5.11 10.19
CA SER A 27 -5.29 -5.37 8.76
C SER A 27 -6.57 -5.40 7.92
N THR A 28 -7.72 -5.65 8.53
CA THR A 28 -9.02 -5.75 7.85
C THR A 28 -9.94 -4.58 8.24
N PRO A 29 -10.56 -3.90 7.26
CA PRO A 29 -11.52 -2.83 7.52
C PRO A 29 -12.90 -3.37 7.92
N GLU A 30 -13.74 -2.51 8.46
CA GLU A 30 -15.12 -2.85 8.86
C GLU A 30 -16.01 -3.07 7.63
N LYS A 31 -16.61 -4.26 7.51
CA LYS A 31 -17.34 -4.68 6.30
C LYS A 31 -18.57 -3.82 5.98
N SER A 32 -19.26 -3.33 7.00
CA SER A 32 -20.45 -2.47 6.89
C SER A 32 -20.15 -1.11 6.23
N LEU A 33 -18.91 -0.63 6.35
CA LEU A 33 -18.48 0.68 5.85
C LEU A 33 -17.80 0.60 4.47
N LEU A 34 -17.77 -0.58 3.83
CA LEU A 34 -17.14 -0.78 2.53
C LEU A 34 -18.13 -0.62 1.38
N VAL A 35 -17.63 -0.07 0.27
CA VAL A 35 -18.33 -0.02 -1.02
C VAL A 35 -17.37 -0.52 -2.12
N SER A 36 -17.89 -1.19 -3.14
CA SER A 36 -17.09 -1.63 -4.28
C SER A 36 -16.62 -0.44 -5.12
N LEU A 37 -15.31 -0.33 -5.34
CA LEU A 37 -14.72 0.67 -6.23
C LEU A 37 -14.27 0.01 -7.54
N SER A 38 -14.97 0.31 -8.65
CA SER A 38 -14.57 -0.16 -9.97
C SER A 38 -13.41 0.67 -10.54
N ARG A 39 -12.47 0.02 -11.22
CA ARG A 39 -11.35 0.71 -11.89
C ARG A 39 -11.80 1.17 -13.27
N LYS A 40 -11.68 2.47 -13.54
CA LYS A 40 -12.02 3.06 -14.85
C LYS A 40 -10.98 2.80 -15.95
N GLY A 41 -9.76 2.40 -15.59
CA GLY A 41 -8.69 2.09 -16.56
C GLY A 41 -8.34 3.24 -17.51
N GLY A 42 -8.60 4.49 -17.13
CA GLY A 42 -8.37 5.67 -17.95
C GLY A 42 -9.41 5.93 -19.05
N ARG A 43 -10.50 5.17 -19.10
CA ARG A 43 -11.59 5.34 -20.07
C ARG A 43 -12.76 6.14 -19.47
N ASN A 44 -13.42 6.94 -20.29
CA ASN A 44 -14.69 7.59 -19.98
C ASN A 44 -15.88 6.73 -20.49
N ASN A 45 -17.07 7.13 -20.02
CA ASN A 45 -18.44 6.62 -20.28
C ASN A 45 -18.58 5.36 -21.15
#